data_AF-A0A831WCU4-F1
#
_entry.id   AF-A0A831WCU4-F1
#
_cell.length_a   1.000
_cell.length_b   1.000
_cell.length_c   1.000
_cell.angle_alpha   90.00
_cell.angle_beta   90.00
_cell.angle_gamma   90.00
#
_symmetry.space_group_name_H-M   'P 1'
#
loop_
_entity.id
_entity.type
_entity.pdbx_description
1 polymer ?
#
loop_
_entity_poly.entity_id
_entity_poly.type
_entity_poly.pdbx_seq_one_letter_code
_entity_poly.pdbx_strand_id
1 'polypeptide(L)'
;EGGIEKMLHYMKWHRKVGILGPQLIYEDSTIQDSYRKFPGITDVVFKRTFLVKLPLSRKRLARYLMHGKNSEKTERVDWIVGAFLMIRKKALDQVGGFDPRFFLFFEDTDLCRRMGEKGWKVVYFPKAKATHHHQRLSGGSFSQALKKKTFRVHLASGMKYFWKYLGRRRP
;
A
#
# COMPACT_ATOMS: atom_id res chain seq x y z
N GLU A 1 -23.63 -5.03 2.45
CA GLU A 1 -24.30 -3.90 1.77
C GLU A 1 -23.95 -2.57 2.45
N GLY A 2 -24.02 -1.47 1.71
CA GLY A 2 -23.78 -0.10 2.23
C GLY A 2 -22.31 0.29 2.43
N GLY A 3 -21.36 -0.38 1.76
CA GLY A 3 -19.93 -0.20 2.02
C GLY A 3 -19.43 1.21 1.70
N ILE A 4 -19.83 1.73 0.54
CA ILE A 4 -19.45 3.07 0.06
C ILE A 4 -20.08 4.14 0.95
N GLU A 5 -21.33 3.96 1.36
CA GLU A 5 -22.09 4.87 2.21
C GLU A 5 -21.44 4.99 3.60
N LYS A 6 -21.04 3.85 4.19
CA LYS A 6 -20.31 3.82 5.46
C LYS A 6 -18.97 4.55 5.35
N MET A 7 -18.23 4.32 4.27
CA MET A 7 -16.96 5.00 4.00
C MET A 7 -17.14 6.51 3.82
N LEU A 8 -18.14 6.92 3.04
CA LEU A 8 -18.48 8.33 2.81
C LEU A 8 -18.89 9.02 4.12
N HIS A 9 -19.76 8.39 4.90
CA HIS A 9 -20.18 8.87 6.21
C HIS A 9 -18.97 9.06 7.14
N TYR A 10 -18.07 8.07 7.20
CA TYR A 10 -16.86 8.18 8.00
C TYR A 10 -15.99 9.37 7.56
N MET A 11 -15.78 9.56 6.25
CA MET A 11 -14.99 10.68 5.74
C MET A 11 -15.66 12.05 5.94
N LYS A 12 -17.00 12.14 5.99
CA LYS A 12 -17.70 13.39 6.33
C LYS A 12 -17.35 13.85 7.75
N TRP A 13 -17.40 12.95 8.73
CA TRP A 13 -17.09 13.26 10.13
C TRP A 13 -15.59 13.42 10.41
N HIS A 14 -14.72 12.72 9.66
CA HIS A 14 -13.28 12.74 9.88
C HIS A 14 -12.57 13.61 8.83
N ARG A 15 -12.66 14.94 8.99
CA ARG A 15 -12.16 15.92 8.00
C ARG A 15 -10.67 15.85 7.70
N LYS A 16 -9.84 15.25 8.57
CA LYS A 16 -8.39 15.04 8.34
C LYS A 16 -8.05 13.75 7.59
N VAL A 17 -9.03 12.91 7.28
CA VAL A 17 -8.81 11.68 6.47
C VAL A 17 -8.75 12.07 5.01
N GLY A 18 -7.60 11.83 4.39
CA GLY A 18 -7.34 12.05 2.97
C GLY A 18 -7.60 10.81 2.12
N ILE A 19 -7.26 9.63 2.64
CA ILE A 19 -7.48 8.33 2.00
C ILE A 19 -8.15 7.39 3.01
N LEU A 20 -9.21 6.71 2.56
CA LEU A 20 -9.87 5.64 3.28
C LEU A 20 -9.89 4.38 2.40
N GLY A 21 -9.42 3.26 2.94
CA GLY A 21 -9.44 1.96 2.26
C GLY A 21 -10.28 0.93 3.00
N PRO A 22 -11.08 0.12 2.30
CA PRO A 22 -11.84 -0.96 2.91
C PRO A 22 -10.93 -2.17 3.23
N GLN A 23 -11.52 -3.18 3.84
CA GLN A 23 -10.93 -4.51 3.89
C GLN A 23 -11.05 -5.21 2.53
N LEU A 24 -9.92 -5.57 1.95
CA LEU A 24 -9.87 -6.39 0.76
C LEU A 24 -10.09 -7.86 1.14
N ILE A 25 -10.91 -8.53 0.35
CA ILE A 25 -11.13 -9.97 0.43
C ILE A 25 -10.90 -10.60 -0.94
N TYR A 26 -10.43 -11.84 -0.94
CA TYR A 26 -10.35 -12.66 -2.14
C TYR A 26 -11.73 -13.21 -2.51
N GLU A 27 -11.83 -13.86 -3.67
CA GLU A 27 -13.09 -14.47 -4.16
C GLU A 27 -13.61 -15.55 -3.20
N ASP A 28 -12.72 -16.31 -2.56
CA ASP A 28 -13.04 -17.31 -1.54
C ASP A 28 -13.40 -16.70 -0.17
N SER A 29 -13.62 -15.38 -0.11
CA SER A 29 -13.89 -14.60 1.09
C SER A 29 -12.77 -14.56 2.12
N THR A 30 -11.59 -15.11 1.82
CA THR A 30 -10.43 -15.00 2.70
C THR A 30 -9.88 -13.57 2.67
N ILE A 31 -9.24 -13.16 3.76
CA ILE A 31 -8.81 -11.77 3.94
C ILE A 31 -7.50 -11.52 3.18
N GLN A 32 -7.44 -10.42 2.45
CA GLN A 32 -6.24 -9.95 1.79
C GLN A 32 -5.56 -8.85 2.59
N ASP A 33 -4.21 -8.86 2.60
CA ASP A 33 -3.38 -7.78 3.14
C ASP A 33 -3.73 -6.44 2.47
N SER A 34 -4.53 -5.63 3.15
CA SER A 34 -5.12 -4.39 2.60
C SER A 34 -4.24 -3.16 2.82
N TYR A 35 -3.36 -3.19 3.81
CA TYR A 35 -2.49 -2.08 4.18
C TYR A 35 -1.13 -2.57 4.67
N ARG A 36 -0.13 -1.70 4.61
CA ARG A 36 1.27 -2.04 4.94
C ARG A 36 2.00 -0.86 5.55
N LYS A 37 3.20 -1.13 6.08
CA LYS A 37 4.14 -0.09 6.50
C LYS A 37 4.92 0.45 5.31
N PHE A 38 5.42 1.69 5.38
CA PHE A 38 6.26 2.22 4.31
C PHE A 38 7.51 1.34 4.13
N PRO A 39 7.85 0.96 2.88
CA PRO A 39 8.99 0.09 2.63
C PRO A 39 10.30 0.79 2.99
N GLY A 40 11.18 0.07 3.68
CA GLY A 40 12.60 0.38 3.79
C GLY A 40 13.38 -0.27 2.66
N ILE A 41 14.56 0.27 2.35
CA ILE A 41 15.45 -0.25 1.29
C ILE A 41 15.72 -1.74 1.52
N THR A 42 16.12 -2.08 2.73
CA THR A 42 16.35 -3.44 3.20
C THR A 42 15.11 -4.33 3.10
N ASP A 43 13.89 -3.81 3.28
CA ASP A 43 12.66 -4.62 3.21
C ASP A 43 12.43 -5.10 1.77
N VAL A 44 12.73 -4.24 0.81
CA VAL A 44 12.64 -4.57 -0.63
C VAL A 44 13.77 -5.52 -1.04
N VAL A 45 15.00 -5.31 -0.54
CA VAL A 45 16.12 -6.23 -0.78
C VAL A 45 15.80 -7.62 -0.23
N PHE A 46 15.40 -7.73 1.04
CA PHE A 46 15.08 -9.00 1.67
C PHE A 46 13.91 -9.71 1.00
N LYS A 47 12.88 -9.00 0.53
CA LYS A 47 11.74 -9.60 -0.18
C LYS A 47 12.14 -10.20 -1.54
N ARG A 48 13.23 -9.71 -2.16
CA ARG A 48 13.59 -10.01 -3.56
C ARG A 48 14.79 -10.93 -3.73
N THR A 49 15.60 -11.09 -2.70
CA THR A 49 16.77 -11.97 -2.74
C THR A 49 16.51 -13.27 -1.98
N PHE A 50 17.41 -14.24 -2.14
CA PHE A 50 17.40 -15.49 -1.37
C PHE A 50 17.44 -15.26 0.15
N LEU A 51 17.86 -14.05 0.58
CA LEU A 51 17.88 -13.63 1.97
C LEU A 51 16.50 -13.64 2.63
N VAL A 52 15.39 -13.71 1.88
CA VAL A 52 14.03 -13.92 2.41
C VAL A 52 13.91 -15.19 3.28
N LYS A 53 14.80 -16.17 3.07
CA LYS A 53 14.80 -17.43 3.83
C LYS A 53 15.38 -17.29 5.24
N LEU A 54 16.13 -16.23 5.52
CA LEU A 54 16.78 -16.01 6.82
C LEU A 54 15.77 -15.63 7.93
N PRO A 55 15.99 -16.02 9.19
CA PRO A 55 15.04 -15.73 10.29
C PRO A 55 14.83 -14.23 10.52
N LEU A 56 15.90 -13.44 10.39
CA LEU A 56 15.88 -11.99 10.59
C LEU A 56 15.05 -11.26 9.52
N SER A 57 15.07 -11.78 8.28
CA SER A 57 14.29 -11.20 7.18
C SER A 57 12.80 -11.55 7.31
N ARG A 58 12.45 -12.72 7.85
CA ARG A 58 11.04 -13.10 8.14
C ARG A 58 10.37 -12.14 9.12
N LYS A 59 11.00 -11.84 10.27
CA LYS A 59 10.46 -10.88 11.25
C LYS A 59 10.29 -9.48 10.66
N ARG A 60 11.25 -9.06 9.83
CA ARG A 60 11.22 -7.76 9.16
C ARG A 60 10.13 -7.69 8.10
N LEU A 61 10.00 -8.72 7.28
CA LEU A 61 9.00 -8.82 6.23
C LEU A 61 7.58 -8.92 6.82
N ALA A 62 7.40 -9.65 7.92
CA ALA A 62 6.12 -9.71 8.64
C ALA A 62 5.69 -8.32 9.15
N ARG A 63 6.62 -7.51 9.68
CA ARG A 63 6.34 -6.12 10.08
C ARG A 63 6.00 -5.22 8.89
N TYR A 64 6.66 -5.39 7.76
CA TYR A 64 6.41 -4.60 6.56
C TYR A 64 5.07 -4.95 5.91
N LEU A 65 4.83 -6.24 5.68
CA LEU A 65 3.63 -6.75 5.02
C LEU A 65 2.41 -6.71 5.92
N MET A 66 2.60 -6.57 7.24
CA MET A 66 1.53 -6.70 8.24
C MET A 66 0.76 -8.01 8.08
N HIS A 67 1.47 -9.05 7.61
CA HIS A 67 0.86 -10.31 7.22
C HIS A 67 0.15 -10.96 8.42
N GLY A 68 -1.11 -11.34 8.23
CA GLY A 68 -1.95 -11.93 9.28
C GLY A 68 -2.48 -10.93 10.32
N LYS A 69 -2.21 -9.63 10.19
CA LYS A 69 -2.87 -8.61 11.02
C LYS A 69 -4.21 -8.22 10.39
N ASN A 70 -5.23 -9.03 10.67
CA ASN A 70 -6.61 -8.68 10.42
C ASN A 70 -7.09 -7.76 11.54
N SER A 71 -6.86 -6.46 11.38
CA SER A 71 -7.42 -5.48 12.30
C SER A 71 -8.92 -5.38 12.03
N GLU A 72 -9.74 -5.68 13.02
CA GLU A 72 -11.17 -5.32 12.98
C GLU A 72 -11.39 -3.85 13.34
N LYS A 73 -10.31 -3.15 13.70
CA LYS A 73 -10.34 -1.76 14.14
C LYS A 73 -10.07 -0.83 12.97
N THR A 74 -10.82 0.27 12.95
CA THR A 74 -10.49 1.40 12.08
C THR A 74 -9.23 2.08 12.64
N GLU A 75 -8.18 2.17 11.84
CA GLU A 75 -6.88 2.69 12.30
C GLU A 75 -6.14 3.49 11.24
N ARG A 76 -5.27 4.40 11.70
CA ARG A 76 -4.33 5.09 10.82
C ARG A 76 -3.22 4.12 10.40
N VAL A 77 -2.95 4.07 9.11
CA VAL A 77 -1.93 3.20 8.50
C VAL A 77 -0.96 4.02 7.67
N ASP A 78 0.18 3.44 7.30
CA ASP A 78 1.17 4.14 6.48
C ASP A 78 0.68 4.23 5.03
N TRP A 79 0.26 3.10 4.44
CA TRP A 79 -0.35 3.07 3.11
C TRP A 79 -1.30 1.89 2.92
N ILE A 80 -2.19 2.03 1.93
CA ILE A 80 -3.24 1.06 1.57
C ILE A 80 -3.00 0.62 0.13
N VAL A 81 -3.24 -0.65 -0.13
CA VAL A 81 -3.17 -1.21 -1.49
C VAL A 81 -4.17 -0.49 -2.39
N GLY A 82 -3.70 0.02 -3.53
CA GLY A 82 -4.48 0.83 -4.48
C GLY A 82 -5.66 0.13 -5.17
N ALA A 83 -6.05 -1.07 -4.77
CA ALA A 83 -7.16 -1.82 -5.37
C ALA A 83 -8.53 -1.16 -5.15
N PHE A 84 -8.72 -0.52 -3.99
CA PHE A 84 -9.89 0.31 -3.70
C PHE A 84 -9.51 1.42 -2.73
N LEU A 85 -9.63 2.68 -3.17
CA LEU A 85 -9.38 3.87 -2.34
C LEU A 85 -10.54 4.86 -2.48
N MET A 86 -11.07 5.33 -1.35
CA MET A 86 -11.90 6.54 -1.31
C MET A 86 -11.02 7.72 -0.92
N ILE A 87 -10.92 8.72 -1.80
CA ILE A 87 -9.97 9.82 -1.66
C ILE A 87 -10.71 11.14 -1.56
N ARG A 88 -10.33 11.97 -0.59
CA ARG A 88 -10.86 13.33 -0.48
C ARG A 88 -10.29 14.19 -1.59
N LYS A 89 -11.16 14.76 -2.44
CA LYS A 89 -10.76 15.64 -3.55
C LYS A 89 -9.75 16.73 -3.14
N LYS A 90 -10.06 17.51 -2.09
CA LYS A 90 -9.14 18.53 -1.56
C LYS A 90 -7.75 17.97 -1.20
N ALA A 91 -7.69 16.78 -0.61
CA ALA A 91 -6.42 16.15 -0.26
C ALA A 91 -5.64 15.73 -1.51
N LEU A 92 -6.33 15.16 -2.50
CA LEU A 92 -5.76 14.75 -3.79
C LEU A 92 -5.19 15.95 -4.56
N ASP A 93 -5.95 17.06 -4.62
CA ASP A 93 -5.53 18.29 -5.28
C ASP A 93 -4.29 18.89 -4.60
N GLN A 94 -4.26 18.91 -3.25
CA GLN A 94 -3.12 19.44 -2.48
C GLN A 94 -1.83 18.63 -2.62
N VAL A 95 -1.93 17.32 -2.85
CA VAL A 95 -0.75 16.48 -3.10
C VAL A 95 -0.35 16.45 -4.58
N GLY A 96 -1.19 16.96 -5.48
CA GLY A 96 -0.95 16.99 -6.92
C GLY A 96 -1.27 15.67 -7.64
N GLY A 97 -2.26 14.90 -7.15
CA GLY A 97 -2.68 13.66 -7.81
C GLY A 97 -1.69 12.50 -7.68
N PHE A 98 -1.75 11.54 -8.61
CA PHE A 98 -0.75 10.48 -8.73
C PHE A 98 0.51 11.01 -9.41
N ASP A 99 1.67 10.52 -8.97
CA ASP A 99 2.94 10.93 -9.53
C ASP A 99 3.22 10.14 -10.83
N PRO A 100 3.32 10.79 -12.00
CA PRO A 100 3.42 10.12 -13.29
C PRO A 100 4.71 9.31 -13.46
N ARG A 101 5.69 9.45 -12.56
CA ARG A 101 6.90 8.61 -12.53
C ARG A 101 6.59 7.14 -12.25
N PHE A 102 5.45 6.85 -11.61
CA PHE A 102 4.99 5.51 -11.26
C PHE A 102 3.80 5.11 -12.14
N PHE A 103 4.07 4.40 -13.23
CA PHE A 103 3.02 3.81 -14.06
C PHE A 103 2.39 2.57 -13.42
N LEU A 104 3.22 1.75 -12.75
CA LEU A 104 2.80 0.53 -12.05
C LEU A 104 3.76 0.25 -10.89
N PHE A 105 3.21 -0.15 -9.75
CA PHE A 105 3.87 -0.33 -8.45
C PHE A 105 4.38 0.98 -7.83
N PHE A 106 4.23 1.06 -6.49
CA PHE A 106 4.61 2.21 -5.65
C PHE A 106 3.82 3.49 -5.89
N GLU A 107 2.89 3.55 -6.84
CA GLU A 107 2.01 4.70 -7.08
C GLU A 107 1.11 4.98 -5.86
N ASP A 108 0.56 3.92 -5.27
CA ASP A 108 -0.29 3.95 -4.08
C ASP A 108 0.52 4.28 -2.82
N THR A 109 1.70 3.66 -2.68
CA THR A 109 2.65 3.91 -1.59
C THR A 109 3.13 5.36 -1.61
N ASP A 110 3.48 5.87 -2.80
CA ASP A 110 3.90 7.25 -3.01
C ASP A 110 2.78 8.25 -2.67
N LEU A 111 1.57 8.00 -3.17
CA LEU A 111 0.41 8.83 -2.87
C LEU A 111 0.14 8.90 -1.37
N CYS A 112 0.11 7.75 -0.69
CA CYS A 112 -0.10 7.69 0.76
C CYS A 112 0.99 8.42 1.55
N ARG A 113 2.24 8.33 1.11
CA ARG A 113 3.35 9.07 1.73
C ARG A 113 3.19 10.58 1.59
N ARG A 114 2.88 11.06 0.39
CA ARG A 114 2.63 12.50 0.15
C ARG A 114 1.41 13.01 0.92
N MET A 115 0.37 12.20 1.08
CA MET A 115 -0.76 12.52 1.96
C MET A 115 -0.29 12.77 3.39
N GLY A 116 0.52 11.86 3.94
CA GLY A 116 1.11 12.01 5.28
C GLY A 116 1.99 13.26 5.40
N GLU A 117 2.85 13.54 4.41
CA GLU A 117 3.72 14.73 4.37
C GLU A 117 2.92 16.05 4.35
N LYS A 118 1.67 16.04 3.86
CA LYS A 118 0.73 17.16 3.90
C LYS A 118 -0.21 17.14 5.11
N GLY A 119 0.02 16.24 6.08
CA GLY A 119 -0.77 16.14 7.31
C GLY A 119 -2.11 15.41 7.16
N TRP A 120 -2.38 14.80 6.00
CA TRP A 120 -3.57 13.98 5.78
C TRP A 120 -3.38 12.59 6.38
N LYS A 121 -4.46 12.04 6.94
CA LYS A 121 -4.48 10.66 7.45
C LYS A 121 -4.85 9.69 6.34
N VAL A 122 -4.13 8.57 6.30
CA VAL A 122 -4.48 7.37 5.55
C VAL A 122 -5.07 6.38 6.56
N VAL A 123 -6.29 5.88 6.30
CA VAL A 123 -7.06 5.10 7.27
C VAL A 123 -7.58 3.82 6.65
N TYR A 124 -7.34 2.71 7.35
CA TYR A 124 -7.93 1.41 7.05
C TYR A 124 -9.29 1.29 7.75
N PHE A 125 -10.32 0.83 7.03
CA PHE A 125 -11.71 0.83 7.47
C PHE A 125 -12.37 -0.54 7.23
N PRO A 126 -12.27 -1.48 8.19
CA PRO A 126 -12.76 -2.86 8.02
C PRO A 126 -14.29 -3.00 8.03
N LYS A 127 -15.03 -1.92 8.36
CA LYS A 127 -16.50 -1.92 8.33
C LYS A 127 -17.08 -1.90 6.91
N ALA A 128 -16.23 -1.69 5.90
CA ALA A 128 -16.52 -1.90 4.50
C ALA A 128 -15.57 -2.96 3.94
N LYS A 129 -16.09 -3.83 3.06
CA LYS A 129 -15.32 -4.87 2.39
C LYS A 129 -15.40 -4.70 0.88
N ALA A 130 -14.31 -5.01 0.18
CA ALA A 130 -14.25 -5.01 -1.27
C ALA A 130 -13.58 -6.30 -1.76
N THR A 131 -14.24 -7.01 -2.67
CA THR A 131 -13.68 -8.20 -3.30
C THR A 131 -12.66 -7.77 -4.36
N HIS A 132 -11.46 -8.34 -4.29
CA HIS A 132 -10.38 -8.06 -5.23
C HIS A 132 -9.96 -9.35 -5.92
N HIS A 133 -10.24 -9.41 -7.22
CA HIS A 133 -9.79 -10.45 -8.15
C HIS A 133 -8.27 -10.33 -8.37
N HIS A 134 -7.50 -10.73 -7.36
CA HIS A 134 -6.07 -10.44 -7.32
C HIS A 134 -5.28 -11.37 -8.24
N GLN A 135 -4.71 -10.81 -9.30
CA GLN A 135 -3.65 -11.47 -10.05
C GLN A 135 -2.28 -10.95 -9.62
N ARG A 136 -1.44 -11.81 -9.02
CA ARG A 136 -0.12 -11.42 -8.55
C ARG A 136 0.88 -11.31 -9.71
N LEU A 137 0.93 -10.14 -10.34
CA LEU A 137 1.78 -9.85 -11.52
C LEU A 137 3.29 -9.75 -11.22
N SER A 138 3.67 -9.58 -9.95
CA SER A 138 5.07 -9.37 -9.51
C SER A 138 5.73 -10.60 -8.87
N GLY A 139 5.07 -11.77 -8.88
CA GLY A 139 5.60 -13.02 -8.33
C GLY A 139 6.56 -13.77 -9.28
N GLY A 140 7.50 -14.53 -8.70
CA GLY A 140 8.44 -15.40 -9.42
C GLY A 140 9.82 -15.48 -8.76
N SER A 141 10.61 -16.52 -9.07
CA SER A 141 12.02 -16.63 -8.66
C SER A 141 12.85 -15.48 -9.26
N PHE A 142 13.88 -14.98 -8.56
CA PHE A 142 14.70 -13.83 -8.99
C PHE A 142 15.20 -13.95 -10.44
N SER A 143 15.63 -15.16 -10.85
CA SER A 143 16.12 -15.45 -12.20
C SER A 143 15.02 -15.43 -13.27
N GLN A 144 13.82 -15.94 -12.97
CA GLN A 144 12.66 -15.87 -13.87
C GLN A 144 12.03 -14.47 -13.88
N ALA A 145 12.12 -13.76 -12.76
CA ALA A 145 11.56 -12.44 -12.58
C ALA A 145 12.33 -11.38 -13.39
N LEU A 146 13.66 -11.45 -13.46
CA LEU A 146 14.46 -10.52 -14.28
C LEU A 146 14.07 -10.50 -15.77
N LYS A 147 13.60 -11.62 -16.32
CA LYS A 147 13.11 -11.71 -17.71
C LYS A 147 11.71 -11.10 -17.90
N LYS A 148 10.91 -10.97 -16.83
CA LYS A 148 9.54 -10.43 -16.91
C LYS A 148 9.56 -8.89 -16.92
N LYS A 149 8.87 -8.29 -17.91
CA LYS A 149 8.68 -6.83 -18.00
C LYS A 149 8.11 -6.24 -16.71
N THR A 150 7.14 -6.91 -16.09
CA THR A 150 6.50 -6.48 -14.83
C THR A 150 7.48 -6.37 -13.65
N PHE A 151 8.44 -7.28 -13.54
CA PHE A 151 9.45 -7.23 -12.48
C PHE A 151 10.44 -6.09 -12.68
N ARG A 152 10.89 -5.85 -13.93
CA ARG A 152 11.75 -4.71 -14.28
C ARG A 152 11.06 -3.39 -13.96
N VAL A 153 9.77 -3.26 -14.30
CA VAL A 153 8.96 -2.09 -13.94
C VAL A 153 8.87 -1.94 -12.42
N HIS A 154 8.60 -3.00 -11.67
CA HIS A 154 8.57 -2.93 -10.21
C HIS A 154 9.94 -2.56 -9.61
N LEU A 155 11.06 -3.05 -10.17
CA LEU A 155 12.39 -2.68 -9.70
C LEU A 155 12.66 -1.20 -9.97
N ALA A 156 12.36 -0.72 -11.19
CA ALA A 156 12.48 0.67 -11.57
C ALA A 156 11.63 1.58 -10.68
N SER A 157 10.35 1.24 -10.44
CA SER A 157 9.47 1.97 -9.52
C SER A 157 10.01 1.98 -8.09
N GLY A 158 10.57 0.85 -7.62
CA GLY A 158 11.22 0.78 -6.31
C GLY A 158 12.43 1.72 -6.20
N MET A 159 13.32 1.72 -7.21
CA MET A 159 14.48 2.63 -7.25
C MET A 159 14.04 4.09 -7.28
N LYS A 160 13.06 4.45 -8.12
CA LYS A 160 12.46 5.79 -8.16
C LYS A 160 11.91 6.22 -6.80
N TYR A 161 11.18 5.33 -6.12
CA TYR A 161 10.62 5.60 -4.81
C TYR A 161 11.72 5.85 -3.77
N PHE A 162 12.72 4.97 -3.68
CA PHE A 162 13.80 5.16 -2.70
C PHE A 162 14.65 6.38 -2.98
N TRP A 163 14.92 6.68 -4.24
CA TRP A 163 15.65 7.88 -4.63
C TRP A 163 14.85 9.15 -4.28
N LYS A 164 13.54 9.18 -4.57
CA LYS A 164 12.64 10.30 -4.24
C LYS A 164 12.62 10.62 -2.74
N TYR A 165 12.76 9.61 -1.88
CA TYR A 165 12.66 9.74 -0.42
C TYR A 165 13.98 9.53 0.33
N LEU A 166 15.12 9.54 -0.36
CA LEU A 166 16.43 9.44 0.27
C LEU A 166 16.63 10.60 1.25
N GLY A 167 17.04 10.30 2.48
CA GLY A 167 17.21 11.30 3.54
C GLY A 167 15.91 11.90 4.12
N ARG A 168 14.72 11.52 3.63
CA ARG A 168 13.44 12.05 4.12
C ARG A 168 12.84 11.18 5.22
N ARG A 169 12.42 11.80 6.32
CA ARG A 169 11.68 11.13 7.40
C ARG A 169 10.33 10.62 6.89
N ARG A 170 9.85 9.52 7.46
CA ARG A 170 8.49 9.01 7.20
C ARG A 170 7.48 9.80 8.05
N PRO A 171 6.34 10.22 7.47
CA PRO A 171 5.29 10.96 8.18
C PRO A 171 4.47 10.10 9.15
#